data_AF-A0A0L6UL19-F1
#
_entry.id   AF-A0A0L6UL19-F1
#
_cell.length_a   1.000
_cell.length_b   1.000
_cell.length_c   1.000
_cell.angle_alpha   90.00
_cell.angle_beta   90.00
_cell.angle_gamma   90.00
#
_symmetry.space_group_name_H-M   'P 1'
#
loop_
_entity.id
_entity.type
_entity.pdbx_description
1 polymer ?
#
loop_
_entity_poly.entity_id
_entity_poly.type
_entity_poly.pdbx_seq_one_letter_code
_entity_poly.pdbx_strand_id
1 'polypeptide(L)'
;MKRNNQLLQAIHTEATLSNLIAILTEISKNPSNPKFNHYTFESISALIRFMTLADLRTLPIFEQALFPIFSQILTQDVQDFSPFVFQILICMT
;
A
#
# COMPACT_ATOMS: atom_id res chain seq x y z
N MET A 1 4.66 27.89 11.19
CA MET A 1 4.22 27.55 9.82
C MET A 1 4.43 26.08 9.41
N LYS A 2 5.47 25.34 9.86
CA LYS A 2 5.69 23.94 9.43
C LYS A 2 4.67 22.91 9.95
N ARG A 3 4.11 23.10 11.15
CA ARG A 3 3.21 22.12 11.81
C ARG A 3 1.86 21.91 11.11
N ASN A 4 1.30 22.95 10.48
CA ASN A 4 -0.01 22.85 9.82
C ASN A 4 0.07 22.11 8.47
N ASN A 5 1.20 22.17 7.75
CA ASN A 5 1.39 21.40 6.53
C ASN A 5 1.61 19.91 6.79
N GLN A 6 2.27 19.54 7.90
CA GLN A 6 2.43 18.12 8.27
C GLN A 6 1.09 17.45 8.63
N LEU A 7 0.19 18.16 9.34
CA LEU A 7 -1.13 17.61 9.68
C LEU A 7 -2.01 17.43 8.44
N LEU A 8 -1.99 18.38 7.51
CA LEU A 8 -2.68 18.23 6.23
C LEU A 8 -2.10 17.05 5.44
N GLN A 9 -0.78 16.93 5.33
CA GLN A 9 -0.17 15.79 4.63
C GLN A 9 -0.57 14.45 5.25
N ALA A 10 -0.54 14.32 6.59
CA ALA A 10 -0.95 13.10 7.28
C ALA A 10 -2.41 12.69 6.99
N ILE A 11 -3.35 13.64 7.05
CA ILE A 11 -4.78 13.38 6.78
C ILE A 11 -5.01 12.90 5.34
N HIS A 12 -4.33 13.50 4.36
CA HIS A 12 -4.48 13.09 2.95
C HIS A 12 -3.82 11.72 2.70
N THR A 13 -2.73 11.41 3.38
CA THR A 13 -2.03 10.11 3.27
C THR A 13 -2.90 8.97 3.77
N GLU A 14 -3.57 9.10 4.92
CA GLU A 14 -4.45 8.07 5.46
C GLU A 14 -5.63 7.77 4.52
N ALA A 15 -6.29 8.82 4.00
CA ALA A 15 -7.37 8.66 3.03
C ALA A 15 -6.89 8.01 1.72
N THR A 16 -5.70 8.39 1.24
CA THR A 16 -5.11 7.80 0.04
C THR A 16 -4.79 6.33 0.23
N LEU A 17 -4.17 5.96 1.36
CA LEU A 17 -3.88 4.58 1.70
C LEU A 17 -5.15 3.73 1.78
N SER A 18 -6.19 4.24 2.46
CA SER A 18 -7.48 3.56 2.56
C SER A 18 -8.10 3.31 1.18
N ASN A 19 -8.09 4.31 0.30
CA ASN A 19 -8.57 4.16 -1.08
C ASN A 19 -7.76 3.12 -1.88
N LEU A 20 -6.43 3.14 -1.76
CA LEU A 20 -5.56 2.16 -2.43
C LEU A 20 -5.82 0.73 -1.94
N ILE A 21 -6.05 0.55 -0.63
CA ILE A 21 -6.41 -0.76 -0.06
C ILE A 21 -7.77 -1.23 -0.59
N ALA A 22 -8.76 -0.32 -0.67
CA ALA A 22 -10.07 -0.65 -1.24
C ALA A 22 -9.96 -1.09 -2.70
N ILE A 23 -9.18 -0.35 -3.51
CA ILE A 23 -8.89 -0.73 -4.91
C ILE A 23 -8.21 -2.10 -4.96
N LEU A 24 -7.15 -2.31 -4.16
CA LEU A 24 -6.40 -3.56 -4.10
C LEU A 24 -7.32 -4.76 -3.74
N THR A 25 -8.28 -4.54 -2.84
CA THR A 25 -9.27 -5.53 -2.44
C THR A 25 -10.24 -5.89 -3.56
N GLU A 26 -10.62 -4.94 -4.42
CA GLU A 26 -11.49 -5.23 -5.56
C GLU A 26 -10.73 -5.92 -6.69
N ILE A 27 -9.52 -5.44 -7.02
CA ILE A 27 -8.73 -6.05 -8.10
C ILE A 27 -8.20 -7.44 -7.74
N SER A 28 -8.03 -7.78 -6.46
CA SER A 28 -7.63 -9.12 -6.03
C SER A 28 -8.72 -10.18 -6.25
N LYS A 29 -9.99 -9.78 -6.28
CA LYS A 29 -11.11 -10.67 -6.60
C LYS A 29 -11.16 -11.05 -8.08
N ASN A 30 -10.75 -10.13 -8.96
CA ASN A 30 -10.75 -10.32 -10.40
C ASN A 30 -9.67 -9.48 -11.10
N PRO A 31 -8.42 -9.97 -11.17
CA PRO A 31 -7.29 -9.25 -11.73
C PRO A 31 -7.36 -9.23 -13.27
N SER A 32 -8.21 -8.36 -13.82
CA SER A 32 -8.53 -8.32 -15.25
C SER A 32 -7.59 -7.43 -16.09
N ASN A 33 -6.95 -6.44 -15.48
CA ASN A 33 -6.06 -5.51 -16.17
C ASN A 33 -4.66 -5.51 -15.55
N PRO A 34 -3.69 -6.23 -16.13
CA PRO A 34 -2.36 -6.39 -15.55
C PRO A 34 -1.60 -5.06 -15.43
N LYS A 35 -1.79 -4.11 -16.35
CA LYS A 35 -1.17 -2.77 -16.25
C LYS A 35 -1.71 -2.00 -15.05
N PHE A 36 -3.04 -2.01 -14.86
CA PHE A 36 -3.68 -1.33 -13.72
C PHE A 36 -3.24 -1.94 -12.39
N ASN A 37 -3.19 -3.28 -12.32
CA ASN A 37 -2.71 -4.00 -11.14
C ASN A 37 -1.28 -3.58 -10.79
N HIS A 38 -0.38 -3.62 -11.77
CA HIS A 38 1.01 -3.18 -11.60
C HIS A 38 1.10 -1.75 -11.07
N TYR A 39 0.41 -0.79 -11.70
CA TYR A 39 0.43 0.60 -11.25
C TYR A 39 -0.18 0.79 -9.85
N THR A 40 -1.13 -0.06 -9.45
CA THR A 40 -1.69 -0.03 -8.09
C THR A 40 -0.63 -0.43 -7.06
N PHE A 41 0.09 -1.52 -7.29
CA PHE A 41 1.19 -1.95 -6.42
C PHE A 41 2.34 -0.93 -6.38
N GLU A 42 2.73 -0.37 -7.53
CA GLU A 42 3.75 0.69 -7.61
C GLU A 42 3.32 1.94 -6.83
N SER A 43 2.04 2.32 -6.91
CA SER A 43 1.51 3.47 -6.16
C SER A 43 1.59 3.25 -4.65
N ILE A 44 1.27 2.03 -4.18
CA ILE A 44 1.38 1.66 -2.77
C ILE A 44 2.85 1.68 -2.33
N SER A 45 3.76 1.07 -3.09
CA SER A 45 5.20 1.05 -2.79
C SER A 45 5.77 2.48 -2.72
N ALA A 46 5.43 3.33 -3.69
CA ALA A 46 5.85 4.72 -3.70
C ALA A 46 5.34 5.48 -2.48
N LEU A 47 4.07 5.30 -2.11
CA LEU A 47 3.47 5.95 -0.95
C LEU A 47 4.20 5.56 0.35
N ILE A 48 4.44 4.26 0.56
CA ILE A 48 5.19 3.74 1.71
C ILE A 48 6.58 4.40 1.74
N ARG A 49 7.32 4.35 0.62
CA ARG A 49 8.68 4.91 0.54
C ARG A 49 8.73 6.40 0.86
N PHE A 50 7.81 7.20 0.32
CA PHE A 50 7.81 8.64 0.58
C PHE A 50 7.45 8.96 2.05
N MET A 51 6.55 8.18 2.66
CA MET A 51 6.14 8.42 4.04
C MET A 51 7.20 7.95 5.04
N THR A 52 7.82 6.79 4.82
CA THR A 52 8.90 6.29 5.70
C THR A 52 10.16 7.16 5.61
N LEU A 53 10.47 7.72 4.43
CA LEU A 53 11.53 8.73 4.27
C LEU A 53 11.22 10.03 5.03
N ALA A 54 9.94 10.39 5.18
CA ALA A 54 9.53 11.59 5.91
C ALA A 54 9.47 11.37 7.43
N ASP A 55 8.96 10.22 7.88
CA ASP A 55 8.86 9.83 9.28
C ASP A 55 8.80 8.30 9.44
N LEU A 56 9.87 7.68 9.95
CA LEU A 56 9.92 6.23 10.15
C LEU A 56 8.83 5.68 11.09
N ARG A 57 8.23 6.53 11.93
CA ARG A 57 7.14 6.11 12.83
C ARG A 57 5.84 5.79 12.08
N THR A 58 5.74 6.11 10.80
CA THR A 58 4.58 5.73 9.98
C THR A 58 4.65 4.28 9.51
N LEU A 59 5.82 3.64 9.53
CA LEU A 59 5.99 2.28 9.04
C LEU A 59 5.05 1.26 9.72
N PRO A 60 4.91 1.23 11.07
CA PRO A 60 3.99 0.30 11.73
C PRO A 60 2.52 0.52 11.34
N ILE A 61 2.14 1.74 10.96
CA ILE A 61 0.78 2.07 10.49
C ILE A 61 0.51 1.39 9.15
N PHE A 62 1.49 1.44 8.23
CA PHE A 62 1.38 0.75 6.95
C PHE A 62 1.37 -0.76 7.12
N GLU A 63 2.20 -1.31 8.01
CA GLU A 63 2.20 -2.75 8.32
C GLU A 63 0.83 -3.21 8.79
N GLN A 64 0.27 -2.52 9.80
CA GLN A 64 -1.03 -2.87 10.36
C GLN A 64 -2.16 -2.79 9.32
N ALA A 65 -2.11 -1.82 8.40
CA ALA A 65 -3.14 -1.63 7.39
C ALA A 65 -3.02 -2.61 6.20
N LEU A 66 -1.81 -2.92 5.74
CA LEU A 66 -1.57 -3.69 4.52
C LEU A 66 -1.39 -5.20 4.76
N PHE A 67 -0.92 -5.60 5.95
CA PHE A 67 -0.67 -7.01 6.24
C PHE A 67 -1.92 -7.92 6.09
N PRO A 68 -3.14 -7.49 6.48
CA PRO A 68 -4.34 -8.31 6.29
C PRO A 68 -4.64 -8.61 4.82
N ILE A 69 -4.59 -7.61 3.95
CA ILE A 69 -4.90 -7.79 2.52
C ILE A 69 -3.80 -8.56 1.80
N PHE A 70 -2.53 -8.38 2.19
CA PHE A 70 -1.41 -9.17 1.67
C PHE A 70 -1.55 -10.65 2.05
N SER A 71 -1.89 -10.95 3.30
CA SER A 71 -2.14 -12.32 3.75
C SER A 71 -3.30 -12.96 3.00
N GLN A 72 -4.38 -12.20 2.74
CA GLN A 72 -5.50 -12.67 1.93
C GLN A 72 -5.06 -12.99 0.50
N ILE A 73 -4.32 -12.10 -0.17
CA ILE A 73 -3.83 -12.29 -1.54
C ILE A 73 -2.96 -13.54 -1.65
N LEU A 74 -2.04 -13.72 -0.69
CA LEU A 74 -1.14 -14.87 -0.64
C LEU A 74 -1.89 -16.18 -0.37
N THR A 75 -2.92 -16.16 0.47
CA THR A 75 -3.73 -17.36 0.78
C THR A 75 -4.67 -17.74 -0.36
N GLN A 76 -5.21 -16.76 -1.08
CA GLN A 76 -6.07 -16.98 -2.25
C GLN A 76 -5.27 -17.41 -3.49
N ASP A 77 -3.94 -17.42 -3.39
CA ASP A 77 -3.02 -17.80 -4.46
C ASP A 77 -3.33 -17.08 -5.77
N VAL A 78 -3.55 -15.75 -5.67
CA VAL A 78 -3.68 -14.89 -6.85
C VAL A 78 -2.30 -14.82 -7.51
N GLN A 79 -2.03 -15.79 -8.39
CA GLN A 79 -0.71 -16.12 -8.94
C GLN A 79 0.05 -14.89 -9.50
N ASP A 80 -0.66 -13.90 -10.02
CA ASP A 80 -0.06 -12.70 -10.60
C ASP A 80 0.32 -11.62 -9.57
N PHE A 81 -0.11 -11.74 -8.31
CA PHE A 81 0.04 -10.68 -7.29
C PHE A 81 1.11 -10.98 -6.23
N SER A 82 1.36 -12.26 -5.96
CA SER A 82 2.40 -12.72 -5.03
C SER A 82 3.75 -12.00 -5.17
N PRO A 83 4.36 -11.85 -6.37
CA PRO A 83 5.66 -11.16 -6.48
C PRO A 83 5.60 -9.70 -6.03
N PHE A 84 4.51 -8.98 -6.30
CA PHE A 84 4.36 -7.59 -5.87
C PHE A 84 4.17 -7.46 -4.37
N VAL A 85 3.41 -8.38 -3.75
CA VAL A 85 3.24 -8.42 -2.31
C VAL A 85 4.59 -8.62 -1.62
N PHE A 86 5.40 -9.58 -2.09
CA PHE A 86 6.73 -9.81 -1.52
C PHE A 86 7.68 -8.61 -1.73
N GLN A 87 7.63 -7.96 -2.90
CA GLN A 87 8.42 -6.75 -3.16
C GLN A 87 8.10 -5.63 -2.17
N ILE A 88 6.82 -5.42 -1.86
CA ILE A 88 6.41 -4.39 -0.89
C ILE A 88 6.84 -4.78 0.53
N LEU A 89 6.64 -6.04 0.93
CA LEU A 89 7.08 -6.53 2.25
C LEU A 89 8.58 -6.30 2.47
N ILE A 90 9.41 -6.58 1.46
CA ILE A 90 10.85 -6.31 1.51
C ILE A 90 11.13 -4.80 1.64
N CYS A 91 10.38 -3.94 0.96
CA CYS A 91 10.53 -2.48 1.06
C CYS A 91 10.19 -1.94 2.46
N MET A 92 9.40 -2.68 3.23
CA MET A 92 8.97 -2.31 4.58
C MET A 92 9.93 -2.83 5.66
N THR A 93 10.85 -3.74 5.32
CA THR A 93 11.81 -4.33 6.26
C THR A 93 13.11 -3.52 6.28
#